data_AF-A0A0S4WQV4-F1
#
_entry.id   AF-A0A0S4WQV4-F1
#
_cell.length_a   1.000
_cell.length_b   1.000
_cell.length_c   1.000
_cell.angle_alpha   90.00
_cell.angle_beta   90.00
_cell.angle_gamma   90.00
#
_symmetry.space_group_name_H-M   'P 1'
#
loop_
_entity.id
_entity.type
_entity.pdbx_description
1 polymer ?
#
loop_
_entity_poly.entity_id
_entity_poly.type
_entity_poly.pdbx_seq_one_letter_code
_entity_poly.pdbx_strand_id
1 'polypeptide(L)'
;MSSTRTNVKKKRRIAAVAIALLVLVAGAATLTFWGNHDYTDCQRHNYNSKLNGGVKEFDGKKYTINICGSGANNSHFFGDSFDAVVLTITNEQGDVVAKRRYKVFWDGVPGHEPLAIGKNSITYQDDEEQADHTIAMPPGSIDWIRARLPFFN
;
A
#
# COMPACT_ATOMS: atom_id res chain seq x y z
N MET A 1 21.16 -20.51 55.53
CA MET A 1 20.55 -19.43 54.72
C MET A 1 21.11 -19.44 53.30
N SER A 2 20.49 -20.14 52.34
CA SER A 2 20.96 -20.14 50.92
C SER A 2 19.81 -20.28 49.90
N SER A 3 18.71 -20.93 50.28
CA SER A 3 17.53 -21.19 49.42
C SER A 3 16.72 -19.95 49.00
N THR A 4 16.77 -18.86 49.78
CA THR A 4 15.97 -17.65 49.52
C THR A 4 16.53 -16.79 48.38
N ARG A 5 17.87 -16.72 48.24
CA ARG A 5 18.53 -15.90 47.20
C ARG A 5 18.37 -16.48 45.79
N THR A 6 18.37 -17.81 45.66
CA THR A 6 18.18 -18.51 44.37
C THR A 6 16.76 -18.37 43.85
N ASN A 7 15.75 -18.45 44.75
CA ASN A 7 14.35 -18.22 44.40
C ASN A 7 14.07 -16.79 43.92
N VAL A 8 14.67 -15.77 44.55
CA VAL A 8 14.51 -14.36 44.13
C VAL A 8 15.13 -14.10 42.75
N LYS A 9 16.32 -14.66 42.47
CA LYS A 9 16.96 -14.55 41.14
C LYS A 9 16.15 -15.27 40.06
N LYS A 10 15.58 -16.44 40.37
CA LYS A 10 14.72 -17.21 39.45
C LYS A 10 13.42 -16.46 39.14
N LYS A 11 12.74 -15.88 40.15
CA LYS A 11 11.55 -15.04 39.96
C LYS A 11 11.83 -13.78 39.13
N ARG A 12 12.97 -13.11 39.35
CA ARG A 12 13.40 -11.95 38.53
C ARG A 12 13.67 -12.31 37.07
N ARG A 13 14.30 -13.47 36.81
CA ARG A 13 14.53 -13.96 35.44
C ARG A 13 13.22 -14.30 34.72
N ILE A 14 12.28 -14.95 35.40
CA ILE A 14 10.96 -15.28 34.85
C ILE A 14 10.19 -13.99 34.52
N ALA A 15 10.20 -13.01 35.42
CA ALA A 15 9.57 -11.71 35.17
C ALA A 15 10.19 -10.98 33.97
N ALA A 16 11.52 -10.96 33.85
CA ALA A 16 12.21 -10.33 32.73
C ALA A 16 11.88 -11.00 31.38
N VAL A 17 11.82 -12.34 31.35
CA VAL A 17 11.42 -13.08 30.14
C VAL A 17 9.96 -12.82 29.77
N ALA A 18 9.06 -12.79 30.76
CA ALA A 18 7.65 -12.48 30.54
C ALA A 18 7.45 -11.04 30.00
N ILE A 19 8.19 -10.06 30.53
CA ILE A 19 8.16 -8.68 30.04
C ILE A 19 8.72 -8.60 28.61
N ALA A 20 9.84 -9.28 28.32
CA ALA A 20 10.40 -9.30 26.96
C ALA A 20 9.44 -9.91 25.94
N LEU A 21 8.76 -10.99 26.30
CA LEU A 21 7.72 -11.60 25.46
C LEU A 21 6.53 -10.66 25.25
N LEU A 22 6.04 -9.99 26.30
CA LEU A 22 4.97 -9.01 26.19
C LEU A 22 5.34 -7.85 25.25
N VAL A 23 6.57 -7.34 25.33
CA VAL A 23 7.06 -6.28 24.44
C VAL A 23 7.14 -6.76 22.99
N LEU A 24 7.60 -7.98 22.74
CA LEU A 24 7.64 -8.57 21.39
C LEU A 24 6.23 -8.74 20.80
N VAL A 25 5.28 -9.25 21.59
CA VAL A 25 3.89 -9.41 21.16
C VAL A 25 3.24 -8.06 20.90
N ALA A 26 3.44 -7.08 21.78
CA ALA A 26 2.92 -5.73 21.60
C ALA A 26 3.53 -5.06 20.35
N GLY A 27 4.83 -5.22 20.11
CA GLY A 27 5.49 -4.72 18.90
C GLY A 27 4.99 -5.38 17.61
N ALA A 28 4.76 -6.69 17.63
CA ALA A 28 4.15 -7.37 16.48
C ALA A 28 2.70 -6.93 16.24
N ALA A 29 1.93 -6.70 17.31
CA ALA A 29 0.56 -6.21 17.23
C ALA A 29 0.49 -4.78 16.68
N THR A 30 1.37 -3.87 17.09
CA THR A 30 1.39 -2.49 16.54
C THR A 30 1.79 -2.45 15.08
N LEU A 31 2.79 -3.25 14.66
CA LEU A 31 3.18 -3.35 13.25
C LEU A 31 2.05 -3.89 12.37
N THR A 32 1.26 -4.85 12.87
CA THR A 32 0.12 -5.41 12.14
C THR A 32 -1.09 -4.47 12.11
N PHE A 33 -1.36 -3.73 13.20
CA PHE A 33 -2.47 -2.77 13.24
C PHE A 33 -2.19 -1.52 12.39
N TRP A 34 -0.96 -0.99 12.42
CA TRP A 34 -0.62 0.20 11.64
C TRP A 34 -0.38 -0.09 10.15
N GLY A 35 0.07 -1.31 9.80
CA GLY A 35 0.36 -1.66 8.42
C GLY A 35 -0.86 -1.90 7.52
N ASN A 36 -2.07 -1.97 8.07
CA ASN A 36 -3.28 -2.43 7.35
C ASN A 36 -4.37 -1.38 7.15
N HIS A 37 -4.12 -0.11 7.50
CA HIS A 37 -5.04 0.96 7.11
C HIS A 37 -4.79 1.34 5.64
N ASP A 38 -5.31 0.53 4.70
CA ASP A 38 -5.63 1.02 3.36
C ASP A 38 -6.83 1.96 3.53
N TYR A 39 -6.58 3.28 3.59
CA TYR A 39 -7.62 4.32 3.68
C TYR A 39 -8.45 4.45 2.38
N THR A 40 -8.27 3.55 1.41
CA THR A 40 -8.95 3.59 0.11
C THR A 40 -10.20 2.72 0.12
N ASP A 41 -11.29 3.28 -0.41
CA ASP A 41 -12.59 2.61 -0.52
C ASP A 41 -12.87 2.28 -1.98
N CYS A 42 -12.51 1.07 -2.40
CA CYS A 42 -12.76 0.60 -3.76
C CYS A 42 -14.24 0.45 -4.12
N GLN A 43 -15.16 0.40 -3.15
CA GLN A 43 -16.60 0.33 -3.44
C GLN A 43 -17.15 1.69 -3.82
N ARG A 44 -16.66 2.74 -3.14
CA ARG A 44 -17.14 4.10 -3.32
C ARG A 44 -16.32 4.93 -4.30
N HIS A 45 -15.01 4.72 -4.34
CA HIS A 45 -14.05 5.53 -5.09
C HIS A 45 -13.24 4.67 -6.06
N ASN A 46 -13.94 3.88 -6.88
CA ASN A 46 -13.32 3.16 -7.99
C ASN A 46 -13.06 4.11 -9.17
N TYR A 47 -11.80 4.22 -9.57
CA TYR A 47 -11.39 5.12 -10.64
C TYR A 47 -10.93 4.40 -11.91
N ASN A 48 -11.19 3.10 -12.05
CA ASN A 48 -10.76 2.33 -13.22
C ASN A 48 -11.26 2.92 -14.55
N SER A 49 -12.50 3.41 -14.60
CA SER A 49 -13.04 4.02 -15.81
C SER A 49 -12.42 5.38 -16.13
N LYS A 50 -12.07 6.17 -15.10
CA LYS A 50 -11.49 7.50 -15.26
C LYS A 50 -9.99 7.44 -15.60
N LEU A 51 -9.27 6.53 -14.96
CA LEU A 51 -7.83 6.41 -15.01
C LEU A 51 -7.34 5.27 -15.89
N ASN A 52 -8.17 4.75 -16.79
CA ASN A 52 -7.80 3.67 -17.72
C ASN A 52 -7.30 2.37 -17.03
N GLY A 53 -7.89 2.02 -15.89
CA GLY A 53 -7.71 0.73 -15.22
C GLY A 53 -8.41 -0.42 -15.96
N GLY A 54 -8.80 -1.45 -15.20
CA GLY A 54 -9.43 -2.67 -15.73
C GLY A 54 -8.43 -3.68 -16.27
N VAL A 55 -8.91 -4.63 -17.07
CA VAL A 55 -8.09 -5.72 -17.60
C VAL A 55 -7.24 -5.24 -18.77
N LYS A 56 -5.93 -5.49 -18.70
CA LYS A 56 -4.95 -5.22 -19.76
C LYS A 56 -4.17 -6.50 -20.07
N GLU A 57 -3.64 -6.62 -21.28
CA GLU A 57 -2.86 -7.77 -21.71
C GLU A 57 -1.42 -7.36 -22.00
N PHE A 58 -0.47 -8.10 -21.43
CA PHE A 58 0.96 -7.92 -21.63
C PHE A 58 1.58 -9.29 -21.90
N ASP A 59 2.26 -9.44 -23.03
CA ASP A 59 2.91 -10.69 -23.42
C ASP A 59 1.96 -11.91 -23.38
N GLY A 60 0.72 -11.73 -23.86
CA GLY A 60 -0.31 -12.76 -23.87
C GLY A 60 -0.90 -13.12 -22.49
N LYS A 61 -0.53 -12.40 -21.43
CA LYS A 61 -1.04 -12.60 -20.07
C LYS A 61 -1.92 -11.44 -19.67
N LYS A 62 -3.07 -11.75 -19.05
CA LYS A 62 -3.99 -10.72 -18.55
C LYS A 62 -3.62 -10.28 -17.15
N TYR A 63 -3.73 -8.98 -16.93
CA TYR A 63 -3.53 -8.33 -15.65
C TYR A 63 -4.73 -7.44 -15.38
N THR A 64 -5.25 -7.46 -14.15
CA THR A 64 -6.30 -6.54 -13.73
C THR A 64 -5.66 -5.39 -12.99
N ILE A 65 -5.84 -4.18 -13.52
CA ILE A 65 -5.43 -2.93 -12.90
C ILE A 65 -6.64 -2.38 -12.15
N ASN A 66 -6.52 -2.27 -10.83
CA ASN A 66 -7.56 -1.70 -9.98
C ASN A 66 -7.05 -0.43 -9.29
N ILE A 67 -7.81 0.65 -9.37
CA ILE A 67 -7.43 1.98 -8.93
C ILE A 67 -8.52 2.48 -7.97
N CYS A 68 -8.15 2.66 -6.71
CA CYS A 68 -9.09 3.06 -5.66
C CYS A 68 -8.60 4.28 -4.92
N GLY A 69 -9.47 5.27 -4.72
CA GLY A 69 -9.21 6.46 -3.93
C GLY A 69 -9.66 6.35 -2.48
N SER A 70 -9.17 7.26 -1.65
CA SER A 70 -9.76 7.60 -0.35
C SER A 70 -11.00 8.49 -0.48
N GLY A 71 -11.18 9.14 -1.63
CA GLY A 71 -12.11 10.24 -1.85
C GLY A 71 -11.40 11.57 -1.58
N ALA A 72 -11.57 12.54 -2.49
CA ALA A 72 -10.97 13.86 -2.32
C ALA A 72 -11.51 14.55 -1.05
N ASN A 73 -10.60 15.11 -0.24
CA ASN A 73 -10.92 15.79 1.01
C ASN A 73 -11.51 17.18 0.68
N ASN A 74 -12.78 17.25 0.31
CA ASN A 74 -13.48 18.50 0.02
C ASN A 74 -13.82 19.35 1.27
N SER A 75 -13.10 19.15 2.38
CA SER A 75 -13.19 20.03 3.55
C SER A 75 -12.44 21.34 3.29
N HIS A 76 -13.20 22.39 2.99
CA HIS A 76 -12.79 23.77 2.71
C HIS A 76 -11.72 24.42 3.64
N PHE A 77 -11.38 23.81 4.78
CA PHE A 77 -10.43 24.34 5.76
C PHE A 77 -9.00 23.78 5.63
N PHE A 78 -8.83 22.61 5.00
CA PHE A 78 -7.53 21.95 4.77
C PHE A 78 -7.44 21.23 3.40
N GLY A 79 -8.47 21.39 2.55
CA GLY A 79 -8.67 20.63 1.32
C GLY A 79 -7.72 21.05 0.22
N ASP A 80 -6.60 20.35 0.13
CA ASP A 80 -5.87 20.18 -1.09
C ASP A 80 -6.71 19.23 -1.97
N SER A 81 -7.12 19.62 -3.18
CA SER A 81 -8.02 18.80 -4.03
C SER A 81 -7.38 17.49 -4.56
N PHE A 82 -6.37 17.00 -3.84
CA PHE A 82 -5.76 15.71 -4.03
C PHE A 82 -6.60 14.61 -3.36
N ASP A 83 -6.66 13.48 -4.04
CA ASP A 83 -7.13 12.21 -3.49
C ASP A 83 -5.94 11.24 -3.43
N ALA A 84 -5.78 10.55 -2.31
CA ALA A 84 -4.80 9.47 -2.19
C ALA A 84 -5.34 8.24 -2.91
N VAL A 85 -4.62 7.79 -3.92
CA VAL A 85 -5.03 6.69 -4.79
C VAL A 85 -4.07 5.51 -4.67
N VAL A 86 -4.62 4.31 -4.67
CA VAL A 86 -3.88 3.04 -4.71
C VAL A 86 -4.12 2.38 -6.06
N LEU A 87 -3.06 2.22 -6.86
CA LEU A 87 -3.02 1.37 -8.04
C LEU A 87 -2.55 -0.01 -7.64
N THR A 88 -3.36 -1.02 -7.92
CA THR A 88 -3.08 -2.44 -7.66
C THR A 88 -3.12 -3.20 -8.98
N ILE A 89 -2.10 -4.00 -9.26
CA ILE A 89 -2.05 -4.90 -10.41
C ILE A 89 -2.14 -6.33 -9.90
N THR A 90 -3.12 -7.08 -10.38
CA THR A 90 -3.25 -8.51 -10.13
C THR A 90 -3.05 -9.33 -11.40
N ASN A 91 -2.48 -10.53 -11.26
CA ASN A 91 -2.40 -11.50 -12.34
C ASN A 91 -3.73 -12.27 -12.49
N GLU A 92 -3.81 -13.20 -13.45
CA GLU A 92 -4.98 -14.05 -13.68
C GLU A 92 -5.32 -14.98 -12.50
N GLN A 93 -4.33 -15.29 -11.67
CA GLN A 93 -4.51 -16.10 -10.46
C GLN A 93 -5.06 -15.28 -9.28
N GLY A 94 -5.16 -13.95 -9.44
CA GLY A 94 -5.61 -13.03 -8.40
C GLY A 94 -4.50 -12.55 -7.46
N ASP A 95 -3.24 -12.93 -7.70
CA ASP A 95 -2.11 -12.45 -6.89
C ASP A 95 -1.82 -10.99 -7.21
N VAL A 96 -1.64 -10.18 -6.16
CA VAL A 96 -1.10 -8.83 -6.31
C VAL A 96 0.36 -8.93 -6.75
N VAL A 97 0.68 -8.41 -7.92
CA VAL A 97 2.04 -8.42 -8.51
C VAL A 97 2.70 -7.05 -8.46
N ALA A 98 1.93 -5.98 -8.35
CA ALA A 98 2.41 -4.64 -8.07
C ALA A 98 1.34 -3.85 -7.31
N LYS A 99 1.79 -2.94 -6.45
CA LYS A 99 0.95 -1.94 -5.77
C LYS A 99 1.71 -0.62 -5.71
N ARG A 100 1.02 0.50 -5.92
CA ARG A 100 1.55 1.86 -5.87
C ARG A 100 0.55 2.79 -5.21
N ARG A 101 1.03 3.65 -4.33
CA ARG A 101 0.29 4.80 -3.83
C ARG A 101 0.80 6.05 -4.51
N TYR A 102 -0.12 6.94 -4.85
CA TYR A 102 0.16 8.22 -5.50
C TYR A 102 -1.02 9.16 -5.26
N LYS A 103 -0.84 10.45 -5.53
CA LYS A 103 -1.93 11.44 -5.41
C LYS A 103 -2.45 11.87 -6.77
N VAL A 104 -3.76 12.09 -6.81
CA VAL A 104 -4.47 12.58 -7.99
C VAL A 104 -5.19 13.87 -7.65
N PHE A 105 -4.94 14.93 -8.42
CA PHE A 105 -5.61 16.22 -8.29
C PHE A 105 -6.82 16.27 -9.25
N TRP A 106 -8.03 16.28 -8.69
CA TRP A 106 -9.25 16.23 -9.51
C TRP A 106 -9.68 17.58 -10.10
N ASP A 107 -9.29 18.69 -9.45
CA ASP A 107 -9.76 20.04 -9.79
C ASP A 107 -8.86 20.78 -10.80
N GLY A 108 -7.86 20.10 -11.38
CA GLY A 108 -6.92 20.68 -12.34
C GLY A 108 -7.50 20.88 -13.74
N VAL A 109 -6.99 21.87 -14.48
CA VAL A 109 -7.22 22.03 -15.93
C VAL A 109 -5.86 22.22 -16.64
N PRO A 110 -5.41 21.27 -17.49
CA PRO A 110 -6.02 19.95 -17.70
C PRO A 110 -6.00 19.14 -16.40
N GLY A 111 -7.00 18.27 -16.22
CA GLY A 111 -7.03 17.37 -15.05
C GLY A 111 -5.91 16.33 -15.09
N HIS A 112 -5.92 15.40 -14.15
CA HIS A 112 -4.99 14.28 -14.09
C HIS A 112 -5.00 13.44 -15.39
N GLU A 113 -3.83 12.90 -15.76
CA GLU A 113 -3.72 12.02 -16.92
C GLU A 113 -4.12 10.58 -16.57
N PRO A 114 -4.95 9.91 -17.40
CA PRO A 114 -5.20 8.49 -17.26
C PRO A 114 -3.92 7.66 -17.44
N LEU A 115 -3.92 6.42 -16.94
CA LEU A 115 -2.78 5.53 -17.13
C LEU A 115 -2.42 5.38 -18.61
N ALA A 116 -1.16 5.66 -18.94
CA ALA A 116 -0.62 5.39 -20.26
C ALA A 116 -0.14 3.94 -20.32
N ILE A 117 -0.73 3.18 -21.25
CA ILE A 117 -0.44 1.76 -21.44
C ILE A 117 0.57 1.62 -22.57
N GLY A 118 1.82 1.34 -22.22
CA GLY A 118 2.87 1.00 -23.16
C GLY A 118 2.85 -0.48 -23.52
N LYS A 119 3.72 -0.89 -24.45
CA LYS A 119 3.85 -2.31 -24.86
C LYS A 119 4.30 -3.22 -23.70
N ASN A 120 5.17 -2.68 -22.84
CA ASN A 120 5.84 -3.40 -21.75
C ASN A 120 5.85 -2.56 -20.47
N SER A 121 4.92 -1.63 -20.32
CA SER A 121 4.89 -0.72 -19.18
C SER A 121 3.51 -0.10 -18.96
N ILE A 122 3.30 0.37 -17.74
CA ILE A 122 2.19 1.23 -17.35
C ILE A 122 2.81 2.48 -16.75
N THR A 123 2.42 3.65 -17.24
CA THR A 123 2.85 4.95 -16.69
C THR A 123 1.68 5.63 -16.00
N TYR A 124 1.94 6.16 -14.81
CA TYR A 124 1.00 6.94 -14.02
C TYR A 124 1.67 8.26 -13.60
N GLN A 125 0.88 9.31 -13.51
CA GLN A 125 1.33 10.61 -13.01
C GLN A 125 1.01 10.70 -11.53
N ASP A 126 2.00 11.09 -10.72
CA ASP A 126 1.76 11.52 -9.34
C ASP A 126 1.69 13.05 -9.31
N ASP A 127 0.50 13.58 -9.05
CA ASP A 127 0.25 15.02 -9.11
C ASP A 127 0.89 15.78 -7.93
N GLU A 128 1.22 15.08 -6.83
CA GLU A 128 1.97 15.68 -5.73
C GLU A 128 3.45 15.84 -6.08
N GLU A 129 4.05 14.81 -6.69
CA GLU A 129 5.45 14.87 -7.14
C GLU A 129 5.62 15.62 -8.47
N GLN A 130 4.53 15.85 -9.20
CA GLN A 130 4.52 16.41 -10.56
C GLN A 130 5.43 15.61 -11.51
N ALA A 131 5.38 14.28 -11.39
CA ALA A 131 6.27 13.37 -12.08
C ALA A 131 5.55 12.12 -12.61
N ASP A 132 6.07 11.62 -13.73
CA ASP A 132 5.64 10.35 -14.30
C ASP A 132 6.42 9.20 -13.69
N HIS A 133 5.67 8.18 -13.27
CA HIS A 133 6.22 6.95 -12.75
C HIS A 133 5.83 5.78 -13.65
N THR A 134 6.81 4.91 -13.92
CA THR A 134 6.63 3.78 -14.82
C THR A 134 6.76 2.46 -14.06
N ILE A 135 5.79 1.58 -14.27
CA ILE A 135 5.82 0.19 -13.84
C ILE A 135 6.14 -0.66 -15.05
N ALA A 136 7.24 -1.41 -15.01
CA ALA A 136 7.56 -2.37 -16.06
C ALA A 136 6.54 -3.52 -16.05
N MET A 137 6.15 -3.97 -17.24
CA MET A 137 5.23 -5.08 -17.43
C MET A 137 5.89 -6.21 -18.24
N PRO A 138 5.81 -7.47 -17.74
CA PRO A 138 5.28 -7.87 -16.45
C PRO A 138 6.12 -7.34 -15.26
N PRO A 139 5.53 -7.14 -14.07
CA PRO A 139 6.25 -6.61 -12.92
C PRO A 139 7.40 -7.53 -12.48
N GLY A 140 8.49 -6.94 -12.02
CA GLY A 140 9.65 -7.70 -11.54
C GLY A 140 9.44 -8.26 -10.14
N SER A 141 10.35 -9.14 -9.71
CA SER A 141 10.32 -9.73 -8.36
C SER A 141 10.37 -8.67 -7.24
N ILE A 142 11.04 -7.55 -7.49
CA ILE A 142 11.12 -6.43 -6.53
C ILE A 142 9.75 -5.80 -6.32
N ASP A 143 8.96 -5.64 -7.39
CA ASP A 143 7.61 -5.09 -7.31
C ASP A 143 6.68 -6.00 -6.53
N TRP A 144 6.83 -7.31 -6.73
CA TRP A 144 6.09 -8.32 -5.97
C TRP A 144 6.38 -8.25 -4.47
N ILE A 145 7.64 -8.03 -4.09
CA ILE A 145 8.05 -7.84 -2.69
C ILE A 145 7.46 -6.54 -2.15
N ARG A 146 7.63 -5.42 -2.86
CA ARG A 146 7.12 -4.10 -2.44
C ARG A 146 5.61 -4.11 -2.23
N ALA A 147 4.87 -4.77 -3.12
CA ALA A 147 3.41 -4.83 -3.02
C ALA A 147 2.89 -5.52 -1.75
N ARG A 148 3.71 -6.38 -1.12
CA ARG A 148 3.37 -7.14 0.10
C ARG A 148 3.89 -6.52 1.38
N LEU A 149 4.79 -5.54 1.28
CA LEU A 149 5.38 -4.90 2.44
C LEU A 149 4.65 -3.58 2.74
N PRO A 150 4.14 -3.38 3.97
CA PRO A 150 3.37 -2.19 4.32
C PRO A 150 4.18 -0.90 4.29
N PHE A 151 5.52 -1.00 4.36
CA PHE A 151 6.40 0.17 4.38
C PHE A 151 6.66 0.79 3.00
N PHE A 152 6.39 0.03 1.93
CA PHE A 152 6.56 0.47 0.53
C PHE A 152 5.21 0.70 -0.17
N ASN A 153 4.11 0.53 0.58
CA ASN A 153 2.76 0.79 0.13
C ASN A 153 2.31 2.15 0.62
#